data_AF-Q28LN9-F1
#
_entry.id   AF-Q28LN9-F1
#
_cell.length_a   1.000
_cell.length_b   1.000
_cell.length_c   1.000
_cell.angle_alpha   90.00
_cell.angle_beta   90.00
_cell.angle_gamma   90.00
#
_symmetry.space_group_name_H-M   'P 1'
#
loop_
_entity.id
_entity.type
_entity.pdbx_description
1 polymer ?
#
loop_
_entity_poly.entity_id
_entity_poly.type
_entity_poly.pdbx_seq_one_letter_code
_entity_poly.pdbx_strand_id
1 'polypeptide(L)'
;MLYSRALGHTFSNLPEPLQAFHSVEDAVFYTGRVTVTHGSALTRRIAMSGGMPGKSGEMPISFRATRDDMSERWERNFDGHITRSRQWLHSDGVIAERVGTSVFLMEPRVDGDTLRIPITGLRGFGLPMPRAVLSSCEGIEGVTADGHITFDVHASLRGLGLIIRYRGTLQRAA
;
A
#
# COMPACT_ATOMS: atom_id res chain seq x y z
N MET A 1 -1.35 10.35 13.82
CA MET A 1 -1.85 9.39 12.81
C MET A 1 -1.67 10.02 11.42
N LEU A 2 -0.95 9.35 10.52
CA LEU A 2 -0.58 9.93 9.22
C LEU A 2 -1.79 10.14 8.31
N TYR A 3 -2.63 9.12 8.14
CA TYR A 3 -3.78 9.17 7.24
C TYR A 3 -4.87 10.13 7.72
N SER A 4 -5.11 10.23 9.02
CA SER A 4 -6.02 11.25 9.58
C SER A 4 -5.58 12.67 9.21
N ARG A 5 -4.27 12.96 9.19
CA ARG A 5 -3.74 14.26 8.75
C ARG A 5 -3.87 14.47 7.25
N ALA A 6 -3.66 13.43 6.44
CA ALA A 6 -3.77 13.51 4.99
C ALA A 6 -5.22 13.68 4.51
N LEU A 7 -6.16 12.94 5.11
CA LEU A 7 -7.59 12.94 4.75
C LEU A 7 -8.38 14.07 5.44
N GLY A 8 -7.85 14.61 6.54
CA GLY A 8 -8.52 15.63 7.35
C GLY A 8 -9.87 15.15 7.86
N HIS A 9 -10.90 16.00 7.76
CA HIS A 9 -12.26 15.70 8.22
C HIS A 9 -12.90 14.50 7.51
N THR A 10 -12.44 14.11 6.31
CA THR A 10 -13.00 12.96 5.61
C THR A 10 -12.58 11.63 6.23
N PHE A 11 -11.54 11.61 7.08
CA PHE A 11 -11.08 10.40 7.76
C PHE A 11 -12.19 9.72 8.59
N SER A 12 -13.03 10.50 9.26
CA SER A 12 -14.15 9.98 10.07
C SER A 12 -15.28 9.35 9.24
N ASN A 13 -15.26 9.52 7.92
CA ASN A 13 -16.23 8.89 7.02
C ASN A 13 -15.85 7.45 6.65
N LEU A 14 -14.60 7.03 6.94
CA LEU A 14 -14.20 5.64 6.74
C LEU A 14 -14.93 4.72 7.71
N PRO A 15 -15.19 3.46 7.35
CA PRO A 15 -15.62 2.46 8.32
C PRO A 15 -14.65 2.34 9.49
N GLU A 16 -15.17 2.08 10.70
CA GLU A 16 -14.38 2.01 11.94
C GLU A 16 -13.16 1.08 11.82
N PRO A 17 -13.23 -0.13 11.20
CA PRO A 17 -12.04 -0.97 11.05
C PRO A 17 -10.92 -0.31 10.23
N LEU A 18 -11.27 0.45 9.18
CA LEU A 18 -10.28 1.20 8.39
C LEU A 18 -9.71 2.38 9.18
N GLN A 19 -10.55 3.07 9.96
CA GLN A 19 -10.05 4.11 10.87
C GLN A 19 -9.04 3.50 11.86
N ALA A 20 -9.35 2.36 12.47
CA ALA A 20 -8.47 1.68 13.41
C ALA A 20 -7.17 1.16 12.76
N PHE A 21 -7.26 0.65 11.51
CA PHE A 21 -6.09 0.23 10.73
C PHE A 21 -5.11 1.38 10.49
N HIS A 22 -5.63 2.58 10.23
CA HIS A 22 -4.87 3.81 9.96
C HIS A 22 -4.59 4.67 11.20
N SER A 23 -5.00 4.21 12.38
CA SER A 23 -4.77 4.87 13.67
C SER A 23 -3.52 4.31 14.36
N VAL A 24 -2.35 4.55 13.75
CA VAL A 24 -1.07 4.08 14.28
C VAL A 24 -0.56 5.04 15.35
N GLU A 25 -0.82 4.72 16.62
CA GLU A 25 -0.31 5.47 17.78
C GLU A 25 1.12 5.06 18.15
N ASP A 26 1.33 3.77 18.46
CA ASP A 26 2.65 3.17 18.69
C ASP A 26 2.93 2.13 17.60
N ALA A 27 2.17 1.04 17.60
CA ALA A 27 2.21 0.02 16.58
C ALA A 27 0.86 -0.69 16.43
N VAL A 28 0.60 -1.16 15.21
CA VAL A 28 -0.55 -2.00 14.90
C VAL A 28 -0.08 -3.24 14.15
N PHE A 29 -0.76 -4.36 14.40
CA PHE A 29 -0.40 -5.66 13.87
C PHE A 29 -1.63 -6.34 13.28
N TYR A 30 -1.46 -6.87 12.07
CA TYR A 30 -2.50 -7.55 11.32
C TYR A 30 -1.96 -8.81 10.67
N THR A 31 -2.82 -9.79 10.48
CA THR A 31 -2.51 -11.04 9.76
C THR A 31 -3.63 -11.38 8.81
N GLY A 32 -3.35 -12.18 7.79
CA GLY A 32 -4.37 -12.64 6.88
C GLY A 32 -3.83 -13.41 5.68
N ARG A 33 -4.53 -13.31 4.56
CA ARG A 33 -4.17 -13.98 3.30
C ARG A 33 -4.06 -12.98 2.18
N VAL A 34 -3.11 -13.23 1.28
CA VAL A 34 -2.87 -12.41 0.10
C VAL A 34 -2.70 -13.29 -1.12
N THR A 35 -3.23 -12.83 -2.24
CA THR A 35 -2.99 -13.41 -3.56
C THR A 35 -2.16 -12.45 -4.37
N VAL A 36 -0.94 -12.85 -4.70
CA VAL A 36 0.01 -12.07 -5.52
C VAL A 36 -0.04 -12.55 -6.96
N THR A 37 -0.14 -11.62 -7.90
CA THR A 37 -0.12 -11.87 -9.35
C THR A 37 0.90 -10.95 -10.00
N HIS A 38 1.71 -11.49 -10.92
CA HIS A 38 2.61 -10.71 -11.76
C HIS A 38 2.17 -10.79 -13.22
N GLY A 39 2.62 -9.84 -14.04
CA GLY A 39 2.56 -9.98 -15.50
C GLY A 39 3.66 -10.91 -16.02
N SER A 40 4.42 -10.43 -17.00
CA SER A 40 5.52 -11.19 -17.59
C SER A 40 6.72 -11.38 -16.64
N ALA A 41 7.64 -12.29 -16.99
CA ALA A 41 8.88 -12.48 -16.25
C ALA A 41 9.72 -11.20 -16.10
N LEU A 42 9.72 -10.33 -17.12
CA LEU A 42 10.39 -9.02 -17.07
C LEU A 42 9.75 -8.12 -16.00
N THR A 43 8.42 -8.00 -16.01
CA THR A 43 7.71 -7.16 -15.05
C THR A 43 7.81 -7.69 -13.61
N ARG A 44 7.84 -9.01 -13.43
CA ARG A 44 8.15 -9.64 -12.15
C ARG A 44 9.53 -9.23 -11.62
N ARG A 45 10.55 -9.15 -12.49
CA ARG A 45 11.89 -8.66 -12.10
C ARG A 45 11.87 -7.19 -11.67
N ILE A 46 11.07 -6.36 -12.35
CA ILE A 46 10.86 -4.95 -11.96
C ILE A 46 10.18 -4.86 -10.59
N ALA A 47 9.17 -5.70 -10.33
CA ALA A 47 8.51 -5.76 -9.03
C ALA A 47 9.52 -6.11 -7.92
N MET A 48 10.34 -7.15 -8.15
CA MET A 48 11.37 -7.59 -7.21
C MET A 48 12.43 -6.51 -6.97
N SER A 49 12.85 -5.76 -7.98
CA SER A 49 13.79 -4.65 -7.79
C SER A 49 13.19 -3.49 -6.97
N GLY A 50 11.85 -3.37 -6.96
CA GLY A 50 11.10 -2.48 -6.08
C GLY A 50 10.88 -3.01 -4.66
N GLY A 51 11.41 -4.20 -4.32
CA GLY A 51 11.29 -4.82 -3.01
C GLY A 51 10.07 -5.71 -2.82
N MET A 52 9.28 -5.96 -3.87
CA MET A 52 8.10 -6.83 -3.81
C MET A 52 8.46 -8.33 -3.87
N PRO A 53 7.62 -9.23 -3.35
CA PRO A 53 7.85 -10.67 -3.47
C PRO A 53 7.89 -11.07 -4.94
N GLY A 54 8.74 -12.05 -5.26
CA GLY A 54 8.66 -12.74 -6.55
C GLY A 54 7.66 -13.89 -6.55
N LYS A 55 7.26 -14.41 -5.38
CA LYS A 55 6.31 -15.52 -5.31
C LYS A 55 4.93 -15.05 -5.79
N SER A 56 4.30 -15.82 -6.66
CA SER A 56 2.91 -15.63 -7.08
C SER A 56 1.99 -16.63 -6.37
N GLY A 57 0.70 -16.36 -6.40
CA GLY A 57 -0.33 -17.23 -5.83
C GLY A 57 -0.78 -16.75 -4.45
N GLU A 58 -1.59 -17.59 -3.80
CA GLU A 58 -2.11 -17.33 -2.47
C GLU A 58 -1.10 -17.73 -1.39
N MET A 59 -0.92 -16.88 -0.38
CA MET A 59 0.01 -17.10 0.73
C MET A 59 -0.44 -16.35 1.99
N PRO A 60 0.06 -16.74 3.18
CA PRO A 60 -0.14 -15.95 4.39
C PRO A 60 0.57 -14.60 4.29
N ILE A 61 -0.04 -13.57 4.88
CA ILE A 61 0.56 -12.25 5.04
C ILE A 61 0.48 -11.81 6.50
N SER A 62 1.55 -11.18 6.99
CA SER A 62 1.46 -10.34 8.18
C SER A 62 1.85 -8.91 7.85
N PHE A 63 1.21 -7.98 8.56
CA PHE A 63 1.40 -6.56 8.40
C PHE A 63 1.64 -5.94 9.77
N ARG A 64 2.63 -5.04 9.82
CA ARG A 64 2.91 -4.21 10.97
C ARG A 64 3.13 -2.78 10.51
N ALA A 65 2.42 -1.84 11.13
CA ALA A 65 2.78 -0.44 11.06
C ALA A 65 3.24 0.04 12.43
N THR A 66 4.31 0.83 12.46
CA THR A 66 4.87 1.40 13.68
C THR A 66 5.08 2.89 13.46
N ARG A 67 4.66 3.70 14.42
CA ARG A 67 4.90 5.13 14.38
C ARG A 67 6.38 5.43 14.51
N ASP A 68 6.86 6.36 13.70
CA ASP A 68 8.23 6.85 13.67
C ASP A 68 8.19 8.38 13.58
N ASP A 69 8.03 9.03 14.73
CA ASP A 69 7.75 10.47 14.86
C ASP A 69 6.51 10.94 14.08
N MET A 70 6.75 11.64 12.97
CA MET A 70 5.76 12.19 12.03
C MET A 70 5.59 11.30 10.79
N SER A 71 6.25 10.15 10.79
CA SER A 71 6.19 9.12 9.76
C SER A 71 5.70 7.79 10.33
N GLU A 72 5.40 6.85 9.45
CA GLU A 72 5.05 5.47 9.81
C GLU A 72 5.98 4.52 9.07
N ARG A 73 6.48 3.50 9.77
CA ARG A 73 7.23 2.40 9.16
C ARG A 73 6.28 1.22 8.99
N TRP A 74 6.15 0.77 7.76
CA TRP A 74 5.30 -0.36 7.41
C TRP A 74 6.15 -1.56 7.05
N GLU A 75 5.77 -2.73 7.54
CA GLU A 75 6.40 -4.01 7.27
C GLU A 75 5.32 -5.00 6.82
N ARG A 76 5.51 -5.56 5.62
CA ARG A 76 4.62 -6.55 5.01
C ARG A 76 5.43 -7.82 4.80
N ASN A 77 5.05 -8.91 5.46
CA ASN A 77 5.69 -10.21 5.32
C ASN A 77 4.82 -11.12 4.45
N PHE A 78 5.27 -11.38 3.22
CA PHE A 78 4.66 -12.29 2.26
C PHE A 78 5.33 -13.66 2.38
N ASP A 79 4.88 -14.46 3.35
CA ASP A 79 5.37 -15.84 3.55
C ASP A 79 6.91 -15.95 3.60
N GLY A 80 7.55 -15.10 4.39
CA GLY A 80 9.00 -15.01 4.58
C GLY A 80 9.65 -13.86 3.79
N HIS A 81 9.01 -13.33 2.75
CA HIS A 81 9.52 -12.16 2.03
C HIS A 81 9.06 -10.85 2.69
N ILE A 82 9.99 -10.12 3.30
CA ILE A 82 9.68 -8.89 4.02
C ILE A 82 9.87 -7.66 3.12
N THR A 83 8.78 -6.93 2.89
CA THR A 83 8.78 -5.61 2.25
C THR A 83 8.62 -4.52 3.31
N ARG A 84 9.62 -3.65 3.44
CA ARG A 84 9.58 -2.50 4.36
C ARG A 84 9.40 -1.20 3.62
N SER A 85 8.63 -0.30 4.19
CA SER A 85 8.52 1.06 3.71
C SER A 85 8.44 2.08 4.83
N ARG A 86 8.67 3.33 4.46
CA ARG A 86 8.44 4.49 5.32
C ARG A 86 7.46 5.42 4.64
N GLN A 87 6.38 5.76 5.32
CA GLN A 87 5.37 6.70 4.85
C GLN A 87 5.46 8.00 5.65
N TRP A 88 5.33 9.15 5.00
CA TRP A 88 5.29 10.46 5.66
C TRP A 88 4.40 11.43 4.89
N LEU A 89 3.92 12.47 5.57
CA LEU A 89 3.15 13.52 4.92
C LEU A 89 4.09 14.36 4.05
N HIS A 90 3.88 14.35 2.74
CA HIS A 90 4.70 15.11 1.79
C HIS A 90 4.22 16.56 1.66
N SER A 91 2.91 16.72 1.55
CA SER A 91 2.18 17.98 1.53
C SER A 91 0.74 17.69 1.95
N ASP A 92 -0.09 18.73 2.08
CA ASP A 92 -1.52 18.56 2.37
C ASP A 92 -2.17 17.60 1.37
N GLY A 93 -2.86 16.58 1.87
CA GLY A 93 -3.50 15.54 1.05
C GLY A 93 -2.56 14.54 0.37
N VAL A 94 -1.23 14.68 0.48
CA VAL A 94 -0.27 13.82 -0.23
C VAL A 94 0.63 13.08 0.76
N ILE A 95 0.57 11.75 0.73
CA ILE A 95 1.48 10.86 1.45
C ILE A 95 2.59 10.41 0.51
N ALA A 96 3.83 10.50 0.95
CA ALA A 96 4.94 9.85 0.26
C ALA A 96 5.26 8.51 0.94
N GLU A 97 5.46 7.45 0.15
CA GLU A 97 5.93 6.15 0.61
C GLU A 97 7.27 5.82 -0.05
N ARG A 98 8.31 5.54 0.75
CA ARG A 98 9.57 4.99 0.25
C ARG A 98 9.60 3.48 0.44
N VAL A 99 9.76 2.73 -0.64
CA VAL A 99 10.00 1.28 -0.65
C VAL A 99 11.28 1.01 -1.41
N GLY A 100 12.30 0.47 -0.74
CA GLY A 100 13.63 0.31 -1.35
C GLY A 100 14.17 1.63 -1.93
N THR A 101 14.52 1.63 -3.22
CA THR A 101 15.00 2.81 -3.96
C THR A 101 13.89 3.64 -4.60
N SER A 102 12.64 3.25 -4.39
CA SER A 102 11.47 3.87 -5.00
C SER A 102 10.73 4.77 -4.00
N VAL A 103 10.20 5.90 -4.48
CA VAL A 103 9.31 6.78 -3.72
C VAL A 103 8.02 6.99 -4.50
N PHE A 104 6.90 6.67 -3.87
CA PHE A 104 5.56 6.81 -4.41
C PHE A 104 4.89 8.04 -3.77
N LEU A 105 4.23 8.87 -4.57
CA LEU A 105 3.36 9.93 -4.08
C LEU A 105 1.92 9.46 -4.20
N MET A 106 1.19 9.52 -3.09
CA MET A 106 -0.13 8.95 -2.91
C MET A 106 -1.11 10.02 -2.45
N GLU A 107 -2.27 10.07 -3.08
CA GLU A 107 -3.34 11.03 -2.76
C GLU A 107 -4.56 10.28 -2.21
N PRO A 108 -4.52 9.81 -0.95
CA PRO A 108 -5.62 9.04 -0.37
C PRO A 108 -6.92 9.86 -0.39
N ARG A 109 -8.02 9.20 -0.76
CA ARG A 109 -9.36 9.78 -0.78
C ARG A 109 -10.40 8.76 -0.35
N VAL A 110 -11.39 9.21 0.41
CA VAL A 110 -12.56 8.40 0.75
C VAL A 110 -13.50 8.34 -0.45
N ASP A 111 -13.93 7.14 -0.81
CA ASP A 111 -14.89 6.87 -1.89
C ASP A 111 -15.95 5.89 -1.36
N GLY A 112 -17.08 6.44 -0.89
CA GLY A 112 -18.06 5.69 -0.11
C GLY A 112 -17.43 5.08 1.13
N ASP A 113 -17.57 3.76 1.28
CA ASP A 113 -17.02 2.99 2.40
C ASP A 113 -15.60 2.46 2.14
N THR A 114 -14.95 2.95 1.07
CA THR A 114 -13.60 2.52 0.68
C THR A 114 -12.60 3.66 0.75
N LEU A 115 -11.34 3.32 1.01
CA LEU A 115 -10.21 4.22 0.87
C LEU A 115 -9.50 3.93 -0.45
N ARG A 116 -9.46 4.91 -1.34
CA ARG A 116 -8.70 4.84 -2.58
C ARG A 116 -7.40 5.60 -2.44
N ILE A 117 -6.32 4.97 -2.86
CA ILE A 117 -4.95 5.47 -2.72
C ILE A 117 -4.32 5.48 -4.13
N PRO A 118 -4.71 6.43 -5.00
CA PRO A 118 -4.04 6.62 -6.28
C PRO A 118 -2.58 6.96 -6.06
N ILE A 119 -1.71 6.41 -6.89
CA ILE A 119 -0.31 6.82 -6.94
C ILE A 119 -0.16 7.83 -8.08
N THR A 120 0.05 9.10 -7.71
CA THR A 120 0.09 10.23 -8.66
C THR A 120 1.50 10.58 -9.11
N GLY A 121 2.52 10.05 -8.44
CA GLY A 121 3.93 10.19 -8.79
C GLY A 121 4.79 9.02 -8.35
N LEU A 122 5.87 8.78 -9.08
CA LEU A 122 6.87 7.75 -8.77
C LEU A 122 8.27 8.31 -9.02
N ARG A 123 9.19 8.01 -8.12
CA ARG A 123 10.63 8.15 -8.34
C ARG A 123 11.27 6.78 -8.18
N GLY A 124 12.09 6.36 -9.13
CA GLY A 124 12.88 5.14 -9.06
C GLY A 124 14.36 5.47 -9.10
N PHE A 125 15.17 4.92 -8.19
CA PHE A 125 16.61 5.24 -8.08
C PHE A 125 16.88 6.75 -7.97
N GLY A 126 15.99 7.49 -7.30
CA GLY A 126 16.06 8.95 -7.15
C GLY A 126 15.61 9.76 -8.37
N LEU A 127 15.37 9.13 -9.52
CA LEU A 127 14.91 9.81 -10.73
C LEU A 127 13.39 9.82 -10.82
N PRO A 128 12.76 10.95 -11.18
CA PRO A 128 11.32 10.98 -11.42
C PRO A 128 10.97 10.09 -12.62
N MET A 129 10.05 9.16 -12.41
CA MET A 129 9.48 8.37 -13.50
C MET A 129 8.55 9.27 -14.33
N PRO A 130 8.69 9.31 -15.66
CA PRO A 130 7.78 10.07 -16.49
C PRO A 130 6.34 9.58 -16.29
N ARG A 131 5.39 10.51 -16.11
CA ARG A 131 3.97 10.17 -15.88
C ARG A 131 3.38 9.33 -17.02
N ALA A 132 3.95 9.44 -18.23
CA ALA A 132 3.58 8.63 -19.39
C ALA A 132 3.96 7.15 -19.27
N VAL A 133 4.78 6.74 -18.30
CA VAL A 133 5.19 5.34 -18.13
C VAL A 133 4.21 4.58 -17.24
N LEU A 134 3.65 5.23 -16.22
CA LEU A 134 2.65 4.62 -15.35
C LEU A 134 1.30 4.57 -16.08
N SER A 135 0.74 3.37 -16.21
CA SER A 135 -0.60 3.19 -16.79
C SER A 135 -1.67 3.25 -15.71
N SER A 136 -1.47 2.48 -14.64
CA SER A 136 -2.34 2.47 -13.47
C SER A 136 -1.52 2.07 -12.26
N CYS A 137 -1.73 2.75 -11.15
CA CYS A 137 -1.08 2.44 -9.90
C CYS A 137 -1.99 2.96 -8.78
N GLU A 138 -2.69 2.06 -8.10
CA GLU A 138 -3.68 2.41 -7.09
C GLU A 138 -3.81 1.29 -6.06
N GLY A 139 -3.95 1.69 -4.80
CA GLY A 139 -4.45 0.85 -3.72
C GLY A 139 -5.92 1.14 -3.45
N ILE A 140 -6.72 0.10 -3.22
CA ILE A 140 -8.09 0.22 -2.75
C ILE A 140 -8.18 -0.58 -1.47
N GLU A 141 -8.67 0.04 -0.41
CA GLU A 141 -8.89 -0.60 0.88
C GLU A 141 -10.37 -0.50 1.26
N GLY A 142 -10.90 -1.55 1.86
CA GLY A 142 -12.29 -1.66 2.27
C GLY A 142 -12.43 -2.51 3.52
N VAL A 143 -13.68 -2.88 3.82
CA VAL A 143 -14.00 -3.74 4.98
C VAL A 143 -14.98 -4.82 4.55
N THR A 144 -14.78 -6.06 5.02
CA THR A 144 -15.75 -7.15 4.86
C THR A 144 -16.93 -6.98 5.81
N ALA A 145 -18.02 -7.72 5.61
CA ALA A 145 -19.16 -7.72 6.54
C ALA A 145 -18.74 -8.09 7.98
N ASP A 146 -17.72 -8.94 8.13
CA ASP A 146 -17.19 -9.40 9.42
C ASP A 146 -16.11 -8.45 10.01
N GLY A 147 -15.89 -7.28 9.42
CA GLY A 147 -14.95 -6.28 9.94
C GLY A 147 -13.48 -6.47 9.57
N HIS A 148 -13.15 -7.41 8.66
CA HIS A 148 -11.79 -7.58 8.16
C HIS A 148 -11.45 -6.52 7.12
N ILE A 149 -10.22 -6.02 7.13
CA ILE A 149 -9.74 -5.08 6.13
C ILE A 149 -9.54 -5.83 4.82
N THR A 150 -10.08 -5.31 3.73
CA THR A 150 -9.76 -5.76 2.37
C THR A 150 -8.74 -4.81 1.76
N PHE A 151 -7.84 -5.33 0.94
CA PHE A 151 -6.90 -4.51 0.18
C PHE A 151 -6.77 -5.07 -1.24
N ASP A 152 -6.60 -4.19 -2.21
CA ASP A 152 -6.27 -4.49 -3.61
C ASP A 152 -5.32 -3.42 -4.12
N VAL A 153 -4.05 -3.79 -4.27
CA VAL A 153 -3.02 -2.87 -4.74
C VAL A 153 -2.46 -3.41 -6.03
N HIS A 154 -2.39 -2.56 -7.04
CA HIS A 154 -1.83 -2.94 -8.33
C HIS A 154 -0.96 -1.83 -8.90
N ALA A 155 0.01 -2.24 -9.72
CA ALA A 155 0.87 -1.37 -10.49
C ALA A 155 1.03 -1.92 -11.91
N SER A 156 0.88 -1.06 -12.91
CA SER A 156 0.99 -1.39 -14.33
C SER A 156 1.74 -0.29 -15.08
N LEU A 157 2.58 -0.68 -16.04
CA LEU A 157 3.27 0.24 -16.94
C LEU A 157 2.68 0.20 -18.34
N ARG A 158 2.69 1.34 -19.01
CA ARG A 158 2.34 1.41 -20.44
C ARG A 158 3.34 0.57 -21.23
N GLY A 159 2.83 -0.26 -22.14
CA GLY A 159 3.61 -1.16 -22.99
C GLY A 159 4.05 -2.48 -22.34
N LEU A 160 4.27 -2.52 -21.01
CA LEU A 160 4.67 -3.74 -20.31
C LEU A 160 3.50 -4.45 -19.58
N GLY A 161 2.39 -3.75 -19.37
CA GLY A 161 1.21 -4.29 -18.70
C GLY A 161 1.39 -4.35 -17.18
N LEU A 162 0.73 -5.34 -16.57
CA LEU A 162 0.73 -5.53 -15.12
C LEU A 162 2.15 -5.82 -14.60
N ILE A 163 2.60 -5.05 -13.61
CA ILE A 163 3.82 -5.35 -12.85
C ILE A 163 3.52 -6.35 -11.75
N ILE A 164 2.59 -5.94 -10.89
CA ILE A 164 2.16 -6.70 -9.73
C ILE A 164 0.76 -6.26 -9.35
N ARG A 165 -0.05 -7.22 -8.91
CA ARG A 165 -1.26 -6.99 -8.15
C ARG A 165 -1.22 -7.91 -6.95
N TYR A 166 -1.51 -7.36 -5.77
CA TYR A 166 -1.70 -8.15 -4.58
C TYR A 166 -2.97 -7.70 -3.90
N ARG A 167 -3.84 -8.66 -3.63
CA ARG A 167 -5.15 -8.43 -3.00
C ARG A 167 -5.41 -9.46 -1.94
N GLY A 168 -6.17 -9.10 -0.92
CA GLY A 168 -6.41 -10.00 0.19
C GLY A 168 -7.20 -9.37 1.31
N THR A 169 -7.13 -10.04 2.46
CA THR A 169 -7.79 -9.61 3.69
C THR A 169 -6.82 -9.61 4.85
N LEU A 170 -7.06 -8.72 5.80
CA LEU A 170 -6.32 -8.58 7.05
C LEU A 170 -7.31 -8.50 8.21
N GLN A 171 -6.99 -9.18 9.30
CA GLN A 171 -7.65 -9.06 10.58
C GLN A 171 -6.62 -8.61 11.63
N ARG A 172 -7.08 -7.86 12.64
CA ARG A 172 -6.25 -7.43 13.75
C ARG A 172 -5.62 -8.67 14.41
N ALA A 173 -4.31 -8.66 14.61
CA ALA A 173 -3.67 -9.70 15.41
C ALA A 173 -4.10 -9.51 16.88
N ALA A 174 -4.35 -10.63 17.57
CA ALA A 174 -4.66 -10.64 18.99
C ALA A 174 -3.46 -10.18 19.84
#